data_AF-A0A7C4S6T2-F1
#
_entry.id   AF-A0A7C4S6T2-F1
#
_cell.length_a   1.000
_cell.length_b   1.000
_cell.length_c   1.000
_cell.angle_alpha   90.00
_cell.angle_beta   90.00
_cell.angle_gamma   90.00
#
_symmetry.space_group_name_H-M   'P 1'
#
loop_
_entity.id
_entity.type
_entity.pdbx_description
1 polymer ?
#
loop_
_entity_poly.entity_id
_entity_poly.type
_entity_poly.pdbx_seq_one_letter_code
_entity_poly.pdbx_strand_id
1 'polypeptide(L)' 'MEIIKRGAEALIYVDYFEGRKVIVKERIKKTYRIPELDFQLRRDRTRREAKLLTEARKAGVPTPQVFYVDEVNS' A
#
# COMPACT_ATOMS: atom_id res chain seq x y z
N MET A 1 5.33 5.40 13.09
CA MET A 1 4.18 5.58 12.19
C MET A 1 3.16 6.55 12.78
N GLU A 2 2.96 7.70 12.13
CA GLU A 2 1.89 8.67 12.44
C GLU A 2 0.84 8.63 11.33
N ILE A 3 -0.46 8.48 11.67
CA ILE A 3 -1.54 8.51 10.67
C ILE A 3 -1.74 9.94 10.18
N ILE A 4 -1.60 10.17 8.88
CA ILE A 4 -1.89 11.47 8.26
C ILE A 4 -3.21 11.50 7.52
N LYS A 5 -3.74 10.33 7.11
CA LYS A 5 -5.02 10.26 6.40
C LYS A 5 -5.68 8.90 6.56
N ARG A 6 -7.01 8.91 6.70
CA ARG A 6 -7.85 7.72 6.67
C ARG A 6 -8.77 7.77 5.45
N GLY A 7 -8.65 6.78 4.58
CA GLY A 7 -9.56 6.57 3.46
C GLY A 7 -10.54 5.43 3.73
N ALA A 8 -11.46 5.22 2.78
CA ALA A 8 -12.38 4.08 2.81
C ALA A 8 -11.63 2.74 2.77
N GLU A 9 -10.51 2.67 2.04
CA GLU A 9 -9.82 1.41 1.78
C GLU A 9 -8.51 1.23 2.57
N ALA A 10 -7.82 2.33 2.89
CA ALA A 10 -6.49 2.30 3.47
C ALA A 10 -6.25 3.43 4.47
N LEU A 11 -5.33 3.19 5.40
CA LEU A 11 -4.69 4.20 6.25
C LEU A 11 -3.36 4.62 5.61
N ILE A 12 -3.09 5.93 5.67
CA ILE A 12 -1.83 6.51 5.21
C ILE A 12 -1.07 7.00 6.42
N TYR A 13 0.17 6.55 6.54
CA TYR A 13 1.09 6.94 7.60
C TYR A 13 2.30 7.65 7.02
N VAL A 14 2.89 8.51 7.84
CA VAL A 14 4.27 8.96 7.68
C VAL A 14 5.16 8.08 8.55
N ASP A 15 6.29 7.65 7.99
CA ASP A 15 7.29 6.87 8.70
C ASP A 15 8.71 7.12 8.17
N TYR A 16 9.69 6.43 8.74
CA TYR A 16 11.07 6.43 8.25
C TYR A 16 11.50 5.03 7.83
N PHE A 17 12.04 4.89 6.61
CA PHE A 17 12.59 3.65 6.08
C PHE A 17 14.00 3.92 5.56
N GLU A 18 14.99 3.19 6.08
CA GLU A 18 16.42 3.38 5.73
C GLU A 18 16.89 4.84 5.83
N GLY A 19 16.49 5.53 6.90
CA GLY A 19 16.84 6.94 7.14
C GLY A 19 16.10 7.95 6.26
N ARG A 20 15.16 7.52 5.42
CA ARG A 20 14.36 8.38 4.54
C ARG A 20 12.94 8.50 5.06
N LYS A 21 12.38 9.71 5.02
CA LYS A 21 10.96 9.93 5.29
C LYS A 21 10.13 9.32 4.17
N VAL A 22 9.21 8.42 4.52
CA VAL A 22 8.38 7.67 3.57
C VAL A 22 6.90 7.77 3.92
N ILE A 23 6.07 7.37 2.96
CA ILE A 23 4.63 7.18 3.13
C ILE A 23 4.35 5.69 3.16
N VAL A 24 3.63 5.23 4.18
CA VAL A 24 3.14 3.86 4.27
C VAL A 24 1.65 3.83 4.00
N LYS A 25 1.22 2.96 3.09
CA LYS A 25 -0.19 2.75 2.76
C LYS A 25 -0.59 1.35 3.18
N GLU A 26 -1.39 1.26 4.23
CA GLU A 26 -1.87 0.00 4.79
C GLU A 26 -3.35 -0.19 4.45
N ARG A 27 -3.70 -1.28 3.77
CA ARG A 27 -5.11 -1.64 3.55
C ARG A 27 -5.62 -2.34 4.80
N ILE A 28 -6.69 -1.83 5.39
CA ILE A 28 -7.23 -2.40 6.64
C ILE A 28 -8.27 -3.48 6.36
N LYS A 29 -8.32 -4.49 7.24
CA LYS A 29 -9.33 -5.55 7.19
C LYS A 29 -10.74 -4.99 7.12
N LYS A 30 -11.59 -5.59 6.27
CA LYS A 30 -13.01 -5.24 6.18
C LYS A 30 -13.87 -6.33 6.79
N THR A 31 -14.44 -6.03 7.96
CA THR A 31 -15.22 -6.98 8.78
C THR A 31 -16.51 -7.47 8.12
N TYR A 32 -17.01 -6.76 7.11
CA TYR A 32 -18.20 -7.17 6.36
C TYR A 32 -17.91 -8.23 5.29
N ARG A 33 -16.64 -8.57 5.03
CA ARG A 33 -16.23 -9.60 4.07
C ARG A 33 -15.81 -10.87 4.80
N ILE A 34 -15.95 -12.01 4.13
CA ILE A 34 -15.32 -13.25 4.62
C ILE A 34 -13.78 -13.09 4.65
N PRO A 35 -13.09 -13.59 5.68
CA PRO A 35 -11.66 -13.32 5.89
C PRO A 35 -10.77 -13.72 4.71
N GLU A 36 -11.07 -14.83 4.05
CA GLU A 36 -10.30 -15.39 2.94
C GLU A 36 -10.36 -14.45 1.73
N LEU A 37 -11.57 -13.96 1.42
CA LEU A 37 -11.79 -13.00 0.33
C LEU A 37 -11.13 -11.66 0.64
N ASP A 38 -11.25 -11.15 1.87
CA ASP A 38 -10.65 -9.88 2.23
C ASP A 38 -9.13 -9.92 2.13
N PHE A 39 -8.51 -11.00 2.61
CA PHE A 39 -7.08 -11.22 2.48
C PHE A 39 -6.63 -11.27 1.02
N GLN A 40 -7.29 -12.09 0.19
CA GLN A 40 -6.98 -12.18 -1.24
C GLN A 40 -7.12 -10.82 -1.94
N LEU A 41 -8.22 -10.10 -1.70
CA LEU A 41 -8.45 -8.78 -2.29
C LEU A 41 -7.39 -7.75 -1.87
N ARG A 42 -7.04 -7.70 -0.59
CA ARG A 42 -6.03 -6.76 -0.08
C ARG A 42 -4.66 -7.06 -0.68
N ARG A 43 -4.24 -8.32 -0.67
CA ARG A 43 -2.97 -8.78 -1.25
C ARG A 43 -2.89 -8.46 -2.74
N ASP A 44 -3.89 -8.86 -3.53
CA ASP A 44 -3.88 -8.66 -4.98
C ASP A 44 -3.89 -7.18 -5.37
N ARG A 45 -4.65 -6.34 -4.64
CA ARG A 45 -4.68 -4.89 -4.88
C ARG A 45 -3.36 -4.23 -4.52
N THR A 46 -2.74 -4.61 -3.40
CA THR A 46 -1.42 -4.11 -3.00
C THR A 46 -0.35 -4.48 -4.03
N ARG A 47 -0.30 -5.75 -4.46
CA ARG A 47 0.64 -6.23 -5.48
C ARG A 47 0.44 -5.52 -6.82
N ARG A 48 -0.81 -5.37 -7.26
CA ARG A 48 -1.16 -4.69 -8.51
C ARG A 48 -0.78 -3.21 -8.47
N GLU A 49 -1.06 -2.52 -7.37
CA GLU A 49 -0.70 -1.12 -7.20
C GLU A 49 0.82 -0.92 -7.26
N ALA A 50 1.59 -1.71 -6.51
CA ALA A 50 3.05 -1.64 -6.52
C ALA A 50 3.63 -1.88 -7.93
N LYS A 51 3.10 -2.89 -8.64
CA LYS A 51 3.48 -3.19 -10.02
C LYS A 51 3.18 -2.00 -10.95
N LEU A 52 1.95 -1.49 -10.93
CA LEU A 52 1.55 -0.37 -11.80
C LEU A 52 2.34 0.90 -11.52
N LEU A 53 2.60 1.24 -10.25
CA LEU A 53 3.41 2.40 -9.89
C LEU A 53 4.84 2.29 -10.42
N THR A 54 5.44 1.11 -10.28
CA THR A 54 6.80 0.82 -10.75
C THR A 54 6.89 0.88 -12.28
N GLU A 55 5.96 0.24 -12.99
CA GLU A 55 5.96 0.23 -14.46
C GLU A 55 5.67 1.63 -15.03
N ALA A 56 4.73 2.38 -14.45
CA ALA A 56 4.47 3.76 -14.85
C ALA A 56 5.72 4.64 -14.65
N ARG A 57 6.44 4.48 -13.54
CA ARG A 57 7.70 5.19 -13.29
C ARG A 57 8.78 4.86 -14.32
N LYS A 58 8.94 3.57 -14.67
CA LYS A 58 9.87 3.13 -15.72
C LYS A 58 9.53 3.74 -17.09
N ALA A 59 8.24 3.95 -17.36
CA ALA A 59 7.76 4.62 -18.57
C ALA A 59 7.91 6.15 -18.53
N GLY A 60 8.53 6.73 -17.48
CA GLY A 60 8.75 8.17 -17.35
C GLY A 60 7.58 8.95 -16.72
N VAL A 61 6.51 8.28 -16.27
CA VAL A 61 5.40 8.93 -15.59
C VAL A 61 5.82 9.29 -14.15
N PRO A 62 5.55 10.51 -13.66
CA PRO A 62 5.89 10.91 -12.30
C PRO A 62 4.94 10.27 -11.28
N THR A 63 5.23 9.04 -10.87
CA THR A 63 4.52 8.30 -9.82
C THR A 63 5.38 8.15 -8.57
N PRO A 64 4.82 7.92 -7.36
CA PRO A 64 5.63 7.61 -6.17
C PRO A 64 6.55 6.40 -6.38
N GLN A 65 7.76 6.44 -5.78
CA GLN A 65 8.66 5.29 -5.78
C GLN A 65 8.22 4.29 -4.71
N VAL A 66 8.10 3.02 -5.10
CA VAL A 66 7.82 1.93 -4.16
C VAL A 66 9.16 1.45 -3.60
N PHE A 67 9.33 1.56 -2.28
CA PHE A 67 10.53 1.09 -1.58
C PHE A 67 10.39 -0.36 -1.11
N TYR A 68 9.21 -0.72 -0.60
CA TYR A 68 8.94 -2.02 -0.02
C TYR A 68 7.46 -2.38 -0.20
N VAL A 69 7.18 -3.68 -0.29
CA VAL A 69 5.83 -4.23 -0.39
C VAL A 69 5.72 -5.42 0.56
N ASP A 70 4.81 -5.31 1.52
CA ASP A 70 4.42 -6.41 2.40
C ASP A 70 3.15 -7.07 1.84
N GLU A 71 3.23 -8.33 1.43
CA GLU A 71 2.08 -9.11 0.95
C GLU A 71 1.38 -9.91 2.06
N VAL A 72 1.98 -10.00 3.25
CA VAL A 72 1.48 -10.83 4.36
C VAL A 72 0.58 -9.99 5.27
N ASN A 73 1.01 -8.76 5.55
CA ASN A 73 0.26 -7.83 6.41
C ASN A 73 -0.63 -6.85 5.63
N SER A 74 -0.65 -6.94 4.30
CA SER A 74 -1.50 -6.11 3.41
C SER A 74 -2.98 -6.24 3.66
#